data_AF-A0A0V0RB87-F1
#
_entry.id   AF-A0A0V0RB87-F1
#
_cell.length_a   1.000
_cell.length_b   1.000
_cell.length_c   1.000
_cell.angle_alpha   90.00
_cell.angle_beta   90.00
_cell.angle_gamma   90.00
#
_symmetry.space_group_name_H-M   'P 1'
#
loop_
_entity.id
_entity.type
_entity.pdbx_description
1 polymer ?
#
loop_
_entity_poly.entity_id
_entity_poly.type
_entity_poly.pdbx_seq_one_letter_code
_entity_poly.pdbx_strand_id
1 'polypeptide(L)' 'LTQPGTVKIFASAPVGYSSDIYLNYIVKHLRKTLQVYTPGKTTTVLKKLCAGTLKVENVLGPITVKDTEIPIGQDSAR' A
#
# COMPACT_ATOMS: atom_id res chain seq x y z
N LEU A 1 2.30 -27.58 15.86
CA LEU A 1 2.74 -26.43 15.04
C LEU A 1 1.88 -26.39 13.79
N THR A 2 1.20 -25.27 13.54
CA THR A 2 0.43 -25.08 12.31
C THR A 2 1.39 -25.03 11.12
N GLN A 3 1.06 -25.71 10.02
CA GLN A 3 1.91 -25.65 8.83
C GLN A 3 1.93 -24.22 8.27
N PRO A 4 3.08 -23.72 7.80
CA PRO A 4 3.15 -22.41 7.16
C PRO A 4 2.26 -22.38 5.91
N GLY A 5 1.47 -21.31 5.76
CA GLY A 5 0.71 -21.09 4.53
C GLY A 5 1.62 -20.69 3.36
N THR A 6 1.13 -20.89 2.13
CA THR A 6 1.80 -20.36 0.93
C THR A 6 1.74 -18.83 0.91
N VAL A 7 2.88 -18.19 0.63
CA VAL A 7 2.99 -16.73 0.50
C VAL A 7 3.32 -16.32 -0.94
N LYS A 8 2.97 -15.09 -1.32
CA LYS A 8 3.38 -14.47 -2.59
C LYS A 8 4.35 -13.33 -2.29
N ILE A 9 5.52 -13.35 -2.91
CA ILE A 9 6.52 -12.30 -2.81
C ILE A 9 6.52 -11.50 -4.12
N PHE A 10 6.40 -10.18 -4.00
CA PHE A 10 6.45 -9.23 -5.11
C PHE A 10 7.76 -8.44 -5.01
N ALA A 11 8.56 -8.47 -6.06
CA ALA A 11 9.86 -7.80 -6.10
C ALA A 11 9.99 -6.98 -7.38
N SER A 12 10.60 -5.80 -7.28
CA SER A 12 10.98 -4.96 -8.41
C SER A 12 12.50 -4.76 -8.42
N ALA A 13 13.11 -4.94 -9.58
CA ALA A 13 14.49 -4.49 -9.80
C ALA A 13 14.53 -2.95 -9.91
N PRO A 14 15.70 -2.30 -9.72
CA PRO A 14 15.90 -0.89 -10.01
C PRO A 14 15.90 -0.64 -11.53
N VAL A 15 14.80 -0.99 -12.19
CA VAL A 15 14.44 -0.51 -13.51
C VAL A 15 13.60 0.74 -13.28
N GLY A 16 13.83 1.80 -14.05
CA GLY A 16 13.17 3.09 -13.88
C GLY A 16 11.66 3.03 -14.11
N TYR A 17 10.92 2.40 -13.21
CA TYR A 17 9.47 2.49 -13.17
C TYR A 17 9.13 3.94 -12.88
N SER A 18 8.51 4.61 -13.86
CA SER A 18 8.03 5.99 -13.72
C SER A 18 6.85 6.13 -12.76
N SER A 19 6.44 5.06 -12.09
CA SER A 19 5.13 4.95 -11.46
C SER A 19 5.13 3.99 -10.27
N ASP A 20 4.20 4.23 -9.34
CA ASP A 20 4.11 3.57 -8.04
C ASP A 20 3.93 2.04 -8.12
N ILE A 21 4.59 1.31 -7.21
CA ILE A 21 4.63 -0.16 -7.16
C ILE A 21 3.28 -0.79 -6.82
N TYR A 22 2.47 -0.15 -5.97
CA TYR A 22 1.14 -0.66 -5.61
C TYR A 22 0.24 -0.70 -6.82
N LEU A 23 0.27 0.38 -7.61
CA LEU A 23 -0.56 0.51 -8.79
C LEU A 23 -0.08 -0.32 -9.99
N ASN A 24 1.22 -0.28 -10.29
CA ASN A 24 1.69 -0.86 -11.55
C ASN A 24 2.01 -2.33 -11.47
N TYR A 25 2.27 -2.82 -10.26
CA TYR A 25 2.72 -4.17 -10.05
C TYR A 25 1.78 -4.93 -9.11
N ILE A 26 1.66 -4.50 -7.85
CA ILE A 26 1.02 -5.32 -6.80
C ILE A 26 -0.48 -5.54 -7.08
N VAL A 27 -1.25 -4.48 -7.33
CA VAL A 27 -2.71 -4.58 -7.54
C VAL A 27 -3.05 -5.48 -8.75
N LYS A 28 -2.25 -5.39 -9.83
CA LYS A 28 -2.45 -6.16 -11.07
C LYS A 28 -2.17 -7.65 -10.88
N HIS A 29 -1.13 -8.00 -10.12
CA HIS A 29 -0.79 -9.41 -9.87
C HIS A 29 -1.66 -10.03 -8.76
N LEU A 30 -2.05 -9.25 -7.75
CA LEU A 30 -2.99 -9.71 -6.73
C LEU A 30 -4.41 -9.84 -7.27
N ARG A 31 -4.77 -9.09 -8.32
CA ARG A 31 -6.13 -8.95 -8.85
C ARG A 31 -7.15 -8.57 -7.75
N LYS A 32 -6.73 -7.70 -6.84
CA LYS A 32 -7.55 -7.21 -5.72
C LYS A 32 -7.33 -5.72 -5.50
N THR A 33 -8.39 -5.00 -5.15
CA THR A 33 -8.32 -3.62 -4.66
C THR A 33 -7.54 -3.56 -3.34
N LEU A 34 -6.77 -2.49 -3.14
CA LEU A 34 -5.90 -2.29 -1.99
C LEU A 34 -6.20 -0.98 -1.27
N GLN A 35 -6.06 -1.00 0.05
CA GLN A 35 -5.98 0.18 0.89
C GLN A 35 -4.53 0.36 1.32
N VAL A 36 -3.96 1.53 1.03
CA VAL A 36 -2.57 1.89 1.33
C VAL A 36 -2.58 2.95 2.41
N TYR A 37 -1.88 2.69 3.51
CA TYR A 37 -1.70 3.67 4.56
C TYR A 37 -0.86 4.84 4.05
N THR A 38 -1.33 6.06 4.29
CA THR A 38 -0.68 7.30 3.86
C THR A 38 -0.60 8.27 5.03
N PRO A 39 0.48 8.21 5.82
CA PRO A 39 0.67 9.08 6.96
C PRO A 39 1.05 10.49 6.49
N GLY A 40 0.10 11.44 6.47
CA GLY A 40 0.43 12.82 6.15
C GLY A 40 -0.74 13.71 5.69
N LYS A 41 -0.39 14.94 5.29
CA LYS A 41 -1.30 15.87 4.58
C LYS A 41 -1.41 15.46 3.11
N THR A 42 -2.48 15.91 2.47
CA THR A 42 -2.98 15.59 1.11
C THR A 42 -1.97 15.58 -0.06
N THR A 43 -0.71 15.99 0.13
CA THR A 43 0.35 16.01 -0.88
C THR A 43 1.00 14.65 -1.16
N THR A 44 0.96 13.71 -0.21
CA THR A 44 1.54 12.35 -0.36
C THR A 44 0.49 11.31 -0.75
N VAL A 45 -0.75 11.74 -0.98
CA VAL A 45 -1.84 10.89 -1.46
C VAL A 45 -1.43 10.35 -2.82
N LEU A 46 -1.38 9.02 -2.96
CA LEU A 46 -1.25 8.38 -4.27
C LEU A 46 -2.34 8.98 -5.15
N LYS A 47 -1.94 9.74 -6.19
CA LYS A 47 -2.87 10.41 -7.10
C LYS A 47 -3.81 9.33 -7.62
N LYS A 48 -5.04 9.38 -7.12
CA LYS A 48 -6.09 8.37 -7.28
C LYS A 48 -6.03 7.76 -8.67
N LEU A 49 -5.53 6.54 -8.77
CA LEU A 49 -5.41 5.85 -10.05
C LEU A 49 -6.42 4.72 -10.07
N CYS A 50 -7.63 5.09 -10.50
CA CYS A 50 -8.63 4.15 -10.96
C CYS A 50 -8.21 3.64 -12.35
N ALA A 51 -7.32 2.65 -12.40
CA ALA A 51 -6.96 1.97 -13.64
C ALA A 51 -7.82 0.70 -13.77
N GLY A 52 -8.98 0.83 -14.41
CA GLY A 52 -9.93 -0.27 -14.61
C GLY A 52 -10.75 -0.63 -13.36
N THR A 53 -11.04 -1.92 -13.15
CA THR A 53 -11.87 -2.41 -12.03
C THR A 53 -11.15 -2.50 -10.69
N LEU A 54 -9.82 -2.41 -10.69
CA LEU A 54 -8.99 -2.50 -9.50
C LEU A 54 -8.66 -1.09 -8.98
N LYS A 55 -8.77 -0.89 -7.66
CA LYS A 55 -8.55 0.41 -7.01
C LYS A 55 -7.38 0.34 -6.03
N VAL A 56 -6.67 1.46 -5.88
CA VAL A 56 -5.76 1.71 -4.77
C VAL A 56 -6.28 2.94 -4.05
N GLU A 57 -6.66 2.78 -2.79
CA GLU A 57 -7.28 3.83 -1.97
C GLU A 57 -6.34 4.20 -0.81
N ASN A 58 -6.22 5.49 -0.54
CA ASN A 58 -5.38 5.97 0.55
C ASN A 58 -6.19 5.91 1.86
N VAL A 59 -5.57 5.37 2.91
CA VAL A 59 -6.06 5.44 4.29
C VAL A 59 -5.18 6.45 5.01
N LEU A 60 -5.73 7.64 5.25
CA LEU A 60 -4.99 8.73 5.89
C LEU A 60 -4.77 8.44 7.36
N GLY A 61 -3.55 8.68 7.83
CA GLY A 61 -3.20 8.55 9.25
C GLY A 61 -3.69 9.70 10.13
N PRO A 62 -3.62 9.54 11.47
CA PRO A 62 -3.13 8.36 12.19
C PRO A 62 -4.07 7.15 12.07
N ILE A 63 -3.54 5.93 12.30
CA ILE A 63 -4.36 4.70 12.34
C ILE A 63 -4.35 4.11 13.74
N THR A 64 -5.46 3.49 14.12
CA THR A 64 -5.56 2.73 15.37
C THR A 64 -5.38 1.24 15.07
N VAL A 65 -4.40 0.61 15.71
CA VAL A 65 -4.24 -0.84 15.70
C VAL A 65 -4.63 -1.36 17.07
N LYS A 66 -5.76 -2.07 17.14
CA LYS A 66 -6.44 -2.44 18.39
C LYS A 66 -6.78 -1.18 19.20
N ASP A 67 -5.99 -0.87 20.23
CA ASP A 67 -6.20 0.27 21.13
C ASP A 67 -5.00 1.24 21.13
N THR A 68 -4.09 1.10 20.16
CA THR A 68 -2.89 1.93 20.04
C THR A 68 -2.98 2.78 18.78
N GLU A 69 -2.93 4.09 18.95
CA GLU A 69 -2.77 5.02 17.84
C GLU A 69 -1.30 5.01 17.37
N ILE A 70 -1.08 4.82 16.07
CA ILE A 70 0.23 4.94 15.44
C ILE A 70 0.35 6.36 14.87
N PRO A 71 1.16 7.23 15.48
CA PRO A 71 1.35 8.58 14.98
C PRO A 71 2.23 8.58 13.72
N ILE A 72 1.98 9.54 12.85
CA ILE A 72 2.61 9.72 11.52
C ILE A 72 4.16 9.61 11.56
N GLY A 73 4.80 10.12 12.62
CA GLY A 73 6.26 10.13 12.74
C GLY A 73 6.91 8.84 13.27
N GLN A 74 6.10 7.90 13.77
CA GLN A 74 6.56 6.63 14.33
C GLN A 74 6.39 5.45 13.36
N ASP A 75 5.67 5.65 12.24
CA ASP A 75 5.57 4.66 11.17
C ASP A 75 6.73 4.77 10.16
N SER A 76 7.03 3.66 9.48
CA SER A 76 8.07 3.58 8.46
C SER A 76 7.59 3.98 7.06
N ALA A 77 6.29 3.96 6.82
CA ALA A 77 5.68 4.58 5.65
C ALA A 77 5.89 6.10 5.79
N ARG A 78 6.71 6.68 4.93
CA ARG A 78 7.02 8.11 4.89
C ARG A 78 6.88 8.63 3.47
#